data_AF-A0A833N813-F1
#
_entry.id   AF-A0A833N813-F1
#
_cell.length_a   1.000
_cell.length_b   1.000
_cell.length_c   1.000
_cell.angle_alpha   90.00
_cell.angle_beta   90.00
_cell.angle_gamma   90.00
#
_symmetry.space_group_name_H-M   'P 1'
#
loop_
_entity.id
_entity.type
_entity.pdbx_description
1 polymer ?
#
loop_
_entity_poly.entity_id
_entity_poly.type
_entity_poly.pdbx_seq_one_letter_code
_entity_poly.pdbx_strand_id
1 'polypeptide(L)'
;MADEEYTATSRVCTKCKIYKPLDEFHRSKRGLYGRVPVCKACSHKAYKVKYAELGAEINAKTLAAYHKRQEPKRQAKREAIQKFINMPDKRCAKCGEVKPKSNFGKDNRRLDGHRPYCKPCHAAGNRKWREERPDVAAEASARWARNNRERVAEKARRYYHRNTEKCRDSYVRWRQADPEKARAIDRKSRSKRRQRAEVRVHDSVGNRIRGSLRAGKDWIATFDLLDYTLDELMTHLERQFVKGMSWDNYGEWHIDHITPLSSFTISGVDDPELRRAWCLTNLRPIWARDNLSKRCKITHLL
;
A
#
# COMPACT_ATOMS: atom_id res chain seq x y z
N MET A 1 -70.67 -34.19 63.47
CA MET A 1 -69.37 -34.82 63.75
C MET A 1 -68.51 -34.50 62.55
N ALA A 2 -67.53 -33.61 62.72
CA ALA A 2 -66.71 -33.10 61.62
C ALA A 2 -65.80 -34.20 61.11
N ASP A 3 -65.87 -34.49 59.82
CA ASP A 3 -64.91 -35.34 59.13
C ASP A 3 -63.53 -34.67 59.20
N GLU A 4 -62.67 -35.13 60.11
CA GLU A 4 -61.26 -34.77 60.13
C GLU A 4 -60.61 -35.31 58.86
N GLU A 5 -60.44 -34.45 57.87
CA GLU A 5 -59.71 -34.72 56.63
C GLU A 5 -58.24 -34.99 56.98
N TYR A 6 -57.91 -36.25 57.25
CA TYR A 6 -56.57 -36.70 57.62
C TYR A 6 -55.61 -36.48 56.45
N THR A 7 -55.01 -35.30 56.36
CA THR A 7 -54.00 -34.99 55.34
C THR A 7 -52.74 -35.80 55.64
N ALA A 8 -52.50 -36.86 54.87
CA ALA A 8 -51.28 -37.65 55.00
C ALA A 8 -50.04 -36.74 54.85
N THR A 9 -49.19 -36.67 55.88
CA THR A 9 -47.97 -35.83 55.90
C THR A 9 -46.73 -36.56 55.39
N SER A 10 -46.81 -37.88 55.26
CA SER A 10 -45.72 -38.74 54.81
C SER A 10 -46.23 -39.90 53.94
N ARG A 11 -45.32 -40.54 53.19
CA ARG A 11 -45.59 -41.81 52.52
C ARG A 11 -44.36 -42.70 52.49
N VAL A 12 -44.58 -44.00 52.26
CA VAL A 12 -43.50 -44.96 52.01
C VAL A 12 -43.02 -44.84 50.57
N CYS A 13 -41.70 -44.71 50.40
CA CYS A 13 -41.06 -44.81 49.08
C CYS A 13 -41.12 -46.24 48.55
N THR A 14 -41.66 -46.47 47.37
CA THR A 14 -41.78 -47.82 46.81
C THR A 14 -40.45 -48.46 46.42
N LYS A 15 -39.36 -47.69 46.33
CA LYS A 15 -38.01 -48.18 46.01
C LYS A 15 -37.18 -48.52 47.26
N CYS A 16 -36.95 -47.57 48.17
CA CYS A 16 -36.16 -47.81 49.37
C CYS A 16 -36.99 -48.30 50.57
N LYS A 17 -38.33 -48.34 50.46
CA LYS A 17 -39.28 -48.80 51.48
C LYS A 17 -39.25 -48.03 52.81
N ILE A 18 -38.66 -46.83 52.81
CA ILE A 18 -38.58 -45.93 53.98
C ILE A 18 -39.75 -44.93 53.96
N TYR A 19 -40.34 -44.65 55.13
CA TYR A 19 -41.28 -43.56 55.35
C TYR A 19 -40.57 -42.21 55.23
N LYS A 20 -41.08 -41.34 54.35
CA LYS A 20 -40.54 -39.99 54.17
C LYS A 20 -41.65 -38.95 54.09
N PRO A 21 -41.40 -37.70 54.51
CA PRO A 21 -42.35 -36.61 54.34
C PRO A 21 -42.72 -36.40 52.86
N LEU A 22 -43.92 -35.88 52.56
CA LEU A 22 -44.40 -35.76 51.18
C LEU A 22 -43.57 -34.81 50.28
N ASP A 23 -42.82 -33.87 50.83
CA ASP A 23 -41.93 -32.97 50.08
C ASP A 23 -40.66 -33.67 49.55
N GLU A 24 -40.29 -34.83 50.10
CA GLU A 24 -39.26 -35.73 49.59
C GLU A 24 -39.68 -36.49 48.33
N PHE A 25 -40.88 -36.22 47.80
CA PHE A 25 -41.42 -36.82 46.58
C PHE A 25 -41.75 -35.73 45.55
N HIS A 26 -41.56 -36.03 44.27
CA HIS A 26 -41.98 -35.12 43.21
C HIS A 26 -43.51 -34.99 43.13
N ARG A 27 -43.99 -33.81 42.74
CA ARG A 27 -45.42 -33.55 42.54
C ARG A 27 -45.95 -34.38 41.37
N SER A 28 -47.15 -34.91 41.50
CA SER A 28 -47.86 -35.60 40.41
C SER A 28 -49.36 -35.35 40.52
N LYS A 29 -49.98 -34.97 39.41
CA LYS A 29 -51.43 -34.76 39.33
C LYS A 29 -52.25 -36.06 39.45
N ARG A 30 -51.61 -37.21 39.23
CA ARG A 30 -52.26 -38.54 39.22
C ARG A 30 -51.76 -39.46 40.35
N GLY A 31 -50.88 -38.95 41.20
CA GLY A 31 -50.27 -39.73 42.28
C GLY A 31 -51.06 -39.61 43.57
N LEU A 32 -51.08 -40.68 44.37
CA LEU A 32 -51.64 -40.66 45.72
C LEU A 32 -51.02 -39.51 46.53
N TYR A 33 -51.86 -38.73 47.22
CA TYR A 33 -51.48 -37.49 47.93
C TYR A 33 -50.83 -36.42 47.05
N GLY A 34 -51.09 -36.42 45.74
CA GLY A 34 -50.50 -35.46 44.79
C GLY A 34 -48.99 -35.65 44.58
N ARG A 35 -48.46 -36.84 44.92
CA ARG A 35 -47.03 -37.16 44.88
C ARG A 35 -46.76 -38.47 44.14
N VAL A 36 -45.59 -38.55 43.50
CA VAL A 36 -45.10 -39.83 42.95
C VAL A 36 -44.78 -40.82 44.07
N PRO A 37 -44.83 -42.15 43.83
CA PRO A 37 -44.58 -43.15 44.86
C PRO A 37 -43.09 -43.36 45.21
N VAL A 38 -42.16 -42.75 44.46
CA VAL A 38 -40.71 -42.91 44.62
C VAL A 38 -40.09 -41.60 45.13
N CYS A 39 -39.27 -41.65 46.19
CA CYS A 39 -38.63 -40.44 46.72
C CYS A 39 -37.61 -39.84 45.73
N LYS A 40 -37.37 -38.53 45.85
CA LYS A 40 -36.42 -37.75 45.04
C LYS A 40 -35.04 -38.41 44.98
N ALA A 41 -34.53 -38.88 46.12
CA ALA A 41 -33.22 -39.53 46.18
C ALA A 41 -33.15 -40.82 45.33
N CYS A 42 -34.16 -41.68 45.42
CA CYS A 42 -34.24 -42.90 44.60
C CYS A 42 -34.45 -42.58 43.12
N SER A 43 -35.26 -41.56 42.81
CA SER A 43 -35.47 -41.09 41.44
C SER A 43 -34.18 -40.53 40.84
N HIS A 44 -33.43 -39.74 41.59
CA HIS A 44 -32.17 -39.16 41.15
C HIS A 44 -31.08 -40.23 40.95
N LYS A 45 -31.00 -41.23 41.84
CA LYS A 45 -30.09 -42.38 41.65
C LYS A 45 -30.41 -43.14 40.36
N ALA A 46 -31.69 -43.44 40.12
CA ALA A 46 -32.13 -44.09 38.89
C ALA A 46 -31.86 -43.24 37.63
N TYR A 47 -32.08 -41.92 37.72
CA TYR A 47 -31.77 -40.98 36.65
C TYR A 47 -30.27 -40.95 36.33
N LYS A 48 -29.39 -40.91 37.34
CA LYS A 48 -27.93 -40.95 37.16
C LYS A 48 -27.47 -42.21 36.44
N VAL A 49 -27.99 -43.39 36.83
CA VAL A 49 -27.68 -44.66 36.15
C VAL A 49 -28.12 -44.60 34.68
N LYS A 50 -29.38 -44.22 34.44
CA LYS A 50 -29.91 -44.07 33.07
C LYS A 50 -29.09 -43.09 32.22
N TYR A 51 -28.65 -41.97 32.79
CA TYR A 51 -27.85 -40.98 32.06
C TYR A 51 -26.39 -41.40 31.89
N ALA A 52 -25.82 -42.22 32.77
CA ALA A 52 -24.51 -42.80 32.55
C ALA A 52 -24.51 -43.74 31.33
N GLU A 53 -25.59 -44.50 31.13
CA GLU A 53 -25.74 -45.44 30.01
C GLU A 53 -26.20 -44.76 28.71
N LEU A 54 -27.23 -43.90 28.79
CA LEU A 54 -27.95 -43.35 27.63
C LEU A 54 -27.83 -41.83 27.47
N GLY A 55 -27.05 -41.16 28.32
CA GLY A 55 -27.00 -39.70 28.38
C GLY A 55 -26.58 -39.05 27.05
N ALA A 56 -25.63 -39.67 26.34
CA ALA A 56 -25.20 -39.20 25.02
C ALA A 56 -26.34 -39.23 24.00
N GLU A 57 -27.11 -40.33 23.95
CA GLU A 57 -28.24 -40.47 23.03
C GLU A 57 -29.39 -39.52 23.40
N ILE A 58 -29.70 -39.38 24.69
CA ILE A 58 -30.72 -38.44 25.19
C ILE A 58 -30.35 -36.99 24.82
N ASN A 59 -29.08 -36.61 25.01
CA ASN A 59 -28.59 -35.30 24.65
C ASN A 59 -28.63 -35.07 23.13
N ALA A 60 -28.23 -36.06 22.32
CA ALA A 60 -28.29 -35.98 20.86
C ALA A 60 -29.74 -35.79 20.36
N LYS A 61 -30.70 -36.56 20.89
CA LYS A 61 -32.13 -36.41 20.59
C LYS A 61 -32.65 -35.03 20.99
N THR A 62 -32.27 -34.55 22.17
CA THR A 62 -32.69 -33.24 22.69
C THR A 62 -32.13 -32.10 21.84
N LEU A 63 -30.85 -32.19 21.45
CA LEU A 63 -30.18 -31.22 20.59
C LEU A 63 -30.78 -31.23 19.18
N ALA A 64 -31.06 -32.41 18.60
CA ALA A 64 -31.74 -32.54 17.33
C ALA A 64 -33.15 -31.91 17.36
N ALA A 65 -33.93 -32.15 18.42
CA ALA A 65 -35.24 -31.52 18.60
C ALA A 65 -35.15 -29.99 18.79
N TYR A 66 -34.10 -29.51 19.47
CA TYR A 66 -33.81 -28.07 19.57
C TYR A 66 -33.51 -27.48 18.19
N HIS A 67 -32.57 -28.06 17.43
CA HIS A 67 -32.26 -27.60 16.07
C HIS A 67 -33.49 -27.63 15.17
N LYS A 68 -34.26 -28.73 15.15
CA LYS A 68 -35.50 -28.84 14.37
C LYS A 68 -36.50 -27.71 14.66
N ARG A 69 -36.62 -27.27 15.92
CA ARG A 69 -37.47 -26.13 16.31
C ARG A 69 -36.88 -24.76 15.93
N GLN A 70 -35.56 -24.63 15.89
CA GLN A 70 -34.87 -23.35 15.63
C GLN A 70 -34.57 -23.11 14.15
N GLU A 71 -34.37 -24.15 13.34
CA GLU A 71 -34.01 -24.02 11.92
C GLU A 71 -35.01 -23.18 11.12
N PRO A 72 -36.35 -23.31 11.25
CA PRO A 72 -37.28 -22.44 10.55
C PRO A 72 -37.11 -20.95 10.90
N LYS A 73 -36.82 -20.65 12.19
CA LYS A 73 -36.56 -19.27 12.64
C LYS A 73 -35.26 -18.72 12.07
N ARG A 74 -34.21 -19.56 12.01
CA ARG A 74 -32.92 -19.21 11.40
C ARG A 74 -33.05 -18.99 9.90
N GLN A 75 -33.83 -19.84 9.23
CA GLN A 75 -34.11 -19.75 7.80
C GLN A 75 -34.86 -18.46 7.47
N ALA A 76 -35.96 -18.17 8.16
CA ALA A 76 -36.70 -16.92 7.99
C ALA A 76 -35.82 -15.67 8.21
N LYS A 77 -34.91 -15.73 9.21
CA LYS A 77 -33.94 -14.65 9.45
C LYS A 77 -32.94 -14.49 8.29
N ARG A 78 -32.41 -15.59 7.74
CA ARG A 78 -31.49 -15.56 6.58
C ARG A 78 -32.18 -14.97 5.35
N GLU A 79 -33.41 -15.40 5.09
CA GLU A 79 -34.23 -14.89 3.97
C GLU A 79 -34.52 -13.39 4.13
N ALA A 80 -34.90 -12.94 5.33
CA ALA A 80 -35.12 -11.52 5.61
C ALA A 80 -33.84 -10.68 5.41
N ILE A 81 -32.69 -11.18 5.85
CA ILE A 81 -31.39 -10.55 5.64
C ILE A 81 -31.06 -10.49 4.14
N GLN A 82 -31.22 -11.60 3.42
CA GLN A 82 -30.92 -11.63 1.99
C GLN A 82 -31.83 -10.69 1.19
N LYS A 83 -33.11 -10.63 1.55
CA LYS A 83 -34.07 -9.68 0.98
C LYS A 83 -33.62 -8.24 1.19
N PHE A 84 -33.18 -7.89 2.39
CA PHE A 84 -32.63 -6.57 2.69
C PHE A 84 -31.34 -6.24 1.90
N ILE A 85 -30.42 -7.21 1.81
CA ILE A 85 -29.18 -7.06 1.03
C ILE A 85 -29.48 -6.85 -0.46
N ASN A 86 -30.54 -7.44 -0.99
CA ASN A 86 -30.91 -7.36 -2.41
C ASN A 86 -31.77 -6.13 -2.75
N MET A 87 -32.25 -5.36 -1.77
CA MET A 87 -33.02 -4.14 -2.07
C MET A 87 -32.20 -3.16 -2.93
N PRO A 88 -32.75 -2.64 -4.04
CA PRO A 88 -32.02 -1.71 -4.91
C PRO A 88 -31.80 -0.34 -4.26
N ASP A 89 -32.69 0.04 -3.35
CA ASP A 89 -32.68 1.33 -2.66
C ASP A 89 -32.28 1.19 -1.19
N LYS A 90 -31.78 2.30 -0.64
CA LYS A 90 -31.35 2.43 0.75
C LYS A 90 -31.75 3.81 1.27
N ARG A 91 -32.22 3.85 2.52
CA ARG A 91 -32.47 5.10 3.25
C ARG A 91 -31.16 5.70 3.77
N CYS A 92 -30.90 6.97 3.47
CA CYS A 92 -29.78 7.70 4.04
C CYS A 92 -30.04 8.01 5.52
N ALA A 93 -29.13 7.60 6.41
CA ALA A 93 -29.26 7.86 7.84
C ALA A 93 -29.02 9.34 8.24
N LYS A 94 -28.58 10.19 7.31
CA LYS A 94 -28.32 11.61 7.56
C LYS A 94 -29.44 12.52 7.03
N CYS A 95 -29.83 12.38 5.76
CA CYS A 95 -30.91 13.18 5.17
C CYS A 95 -32.27 12.50 5.19
N GLY A 96 -32.36 11.21 5.53
CA GLY A 96 -33.62 10.47 5.63
C GLY A 96 -34.23 10.00 4.30
N GLU A 97 -33.73 10.48 3.16
CA GLU A 97 -34.23 10.13 1.83
C GLU A 97 -33.87 8.70 1.43
N VAL A 98 -34.79 8.04 0.72
CA VAL A 98 -34.58 6.73 0.08
C VAL A 98 -33.98 6.96 -1.30
N LYS A 99 -32.83 6.35 -1.58
CA LYS A 99 -32.10 6.50 -2.86
C LYS A 99 -31.57 5.16 -3.35
N PRO A 100 -31.30 5.02 -4.65
CA PRO A 100 -30.60 3.85 -5.18
C PRO A 100 -29.26 3.62 -4.49
N LYS A 101 -28.86 2.36 -4.28
CA LYS A 101 -27.57 1.98 -3.68
C LYS A 101 -26.35 2.59 -4.37
N SER A 102 -26.45 2.88 -5.67
CA SER A 102 -25.43 3.60 -6.44
C SER A 102 -25.11 5.00 -5.89
N ASN A 103 -26.04 5.62 -5.15
CA ASN A 103 -25.84 6.89 -4.46
C ASN A 103 -25.12 6.77 -3.12
N PHE A 104 -24.71 5.57 -2.71
CA PHE A 104 -23.97 5.30 -1.50
C PHE A 104 -22.57 4.79 -1.86
N GLY A 105 -21.56 5.16 -1.06
CA GLY A 105 -20.22 4.61 -1.25
C GLY A 105 -20.17 3.13 -0.82
N LYS A 106 -19.33 2.32 -1.47
CA LYS A 106 -19.10 0.93 -1.06
C LYS A 106 -18.45 0.90 0.34
N ASP A 107 -18.91 -0.02 1.19
CA ASP A 107 -18.33 -0.34 2.49
C ASP A 107 -18.58 -1.82 2.81
N ASN A 108 -17.58 -2.66 2.51
CA ASN A 108 -17.67 -4.10 2.63
C ASN A 108 -17.79 -4.59 4.09
N ARG A 109 -17.66 -3.70 5.07
CA ARG A 109 -17.86 -4.01 6.49
C ARG A 109 -19.34 -3.97 6.89
N ARG A 110 -20.22 -3.49 6.01
CA ARG A 110 -21.67 -3.35 6.25
C ARG A 110 -22.40 -4.51 5.59
N LEU A 111 -23.53 -4.90 6.20
CA LEU A 111 -24.35 -6.03 5.75
C LEU A 111 -24.75 -5.93 4.28
N ASP A 112 -25.15 -4.74 3.83
CA ASP A 112 -25.57 -4.49 2.45
C ASP A 112 -24.44 -3.94 1.55
N GLY A 113 -23.20 -3.93 2.03
CA GLY A 113 -22.01 -3.48 1.28
C GLY A 113 -21.94 -1.97 1.00
N HIS A 114 -22.82 -1.16 1.60
CA HIS A 114 -22.92 0.28 1.32
C HIS A 114 -22.90 1.11 2.61
N ARG A 115 -22.32 2.32 2.50
CA ARG A 115 -22.29 3.30 3.60
C ARG A 115 -23.70 3.70 4.04
N PRO A 116 -23.89 4.07 5.32
CA PRO A 116 -25.20 4.53 5.82
C PRO A 116 -25.62 5.91 5.29
N TYR A 117 -24.67 6.69 4.77
CA TYR A 117 -24.91 8.04 4.28
C TYR A 117 -24.75 8.09 2.75
N CYS A 118 -25.62 8.84 2.09
CA CYS A 118 -25.50 9.08 0.65
C CYS A 118 -24.22 9.88 0.33
N LYS A 119 -23.72 9.77 -0.89
CA LYS A 119 -22.50 10.42 -1.37
C LYS A 119 -22.48 11.94 -1.08
N PRO A 120 -23.56 12.72 -1.30
CA PRO A 120 -23.59 14.14 -0.94
C PRO A 120 -23.43 14.39 0.56
N CYS A 121 -24.17 13.65 1.40
CA CYS A 121 -24.11 13.74 2.86
C CYS A 121 -22.70 13.41 3.40
N HIS A 122 -22.06 12.41 2.79
CA HIS A 122 -20.70 12.01 3.11
C HIS A 122 -19.68 13.07 2.65
N ALA A 123 -19.82 13.60 1.44
CA ALA A 123 -18.94 14.65 0.91
C ALA A 123 -19.02 15.93 1.77
N ALA A 124 -20.23 16.35 2.16
CA ALA A 124 -20.44 17.49 3.05
C ALA A 124 -19.79 17.27 4.42
N GLY A 125 -19.93 16.06 5.00
CA GLY A 125 -19.27 15.71 6.26
C GLY A 125 -17.75 15.74 6.15
N ASN A 126 -17.19 15.18 5.07
CA ASN A 126 -15.75 15.21 4.83
C ASN A 126 -15.23 16.63 4.59
N ARG A 127 -16.00 17.50 3.94
CA ARG A 127 -15.63 18.91 3.75
C ARG A 127 -15.53 19.61 5.10
N LYS A 128 -16.58 19.51 5.92
CA LYS A 128 -16.61 20.07 7.28
C LYS A 128 -15.44 19.56 8.14
N TRP A 129 -15.15 18.26 8.10
CA TRP A 129 -14.00 17.69 8.82
C TRP A 129 -12.64 18.29 8.38
N ARG A 130 -12.47 18.57 7.08
CA ARG A 130 -11.23 19.21 6.58
C ARG A 130 -11.13 20.67 6.98
N GLU A 131 -12.26 21.38 7.02
CA GLU A 131 -12.34 22.78 7.44
C GLU A 131 -12.04 22.91 8.95
N GLU A 132 -12.59 22.01 9.78
CA GLU A 132 -12.37 22.00 11.24
C GLU A 132 -10.98 21.47 11.64
N ARG A 133 -10.33 20.68 10.77
CA ARG A 133 -9.04 20.02 11.06
C ARG A 133 -8.08 20.08 9.87
N PRO A 134 -7.66 21.28 9.44
CA PRO A 134 -6.85 21.46 8.24
C PRO A 134 -5.49 20.76 8.36
N ASP A 135 -4.84 20.82 9.52
CA ASP A 135 -3.52 20.21 9.73
C ASP A 135 -3.57 18.68 9.61
N VAL A 136 -4.56 18.05 10.26
CA VAL A 136 -4.76 16.60 10.20
C VAL A 136 -5.10 16.16 8.77
N ALA A 137 -5.90 16.94 8.05
CA ALA A 137 -6.22 16.68 6.65
C ALA A 137 -4.98 16.79 5.74
N ALA A 138 -4.16 17.83 5.95
CA ALA A 138 -2.92 18.05 5.23
C ALA A 138 -1.92 16.92 5.48
N GLU A 139 -1.75 16.51 6.73
CA GLU A 139 -0.87 15.41 7.12
C GLU A 139 -1.33 14.08 6.51
N ALA A 140 -2.64 13.78 6.56
CA ALA A 140 -3.20 12.59 5.92
C ALA A 140 -2.99 12.59 4.40
N SER A 141 -3.16 13.74 3.74
CA SER A 141 -2.90 13.91 2.31
C SER A 141 -1.42 13.71 1.98
N ALA A 142 -0.52 14.29 2.79
CA ALA A 142 0.92 14.13 2.63
C ALA A 142 1.35 12.67 2.81
N ARG A 143 0.82 11.98 3.83
CA ARG A 143 1.04 10.54 4.05
C ARG A 143 0.55 9.71 2.87
N TRP A 144 -0.65 10.00 2.36
CA TRP A 144 -1.17 9.30 1.18
C TRP A 144 -0.27 9.51 -0.05
N ALA A 145 0.16 10.75 -0.30
CA ALA A 145 1.05 11.08 -1.41
C ALA A 145 2.43 10.39 -1.29
N ARG A 146 2.99 10.31 -0.08
CA ARG A 146 4.23 9.56 0.18
C ARG A 146 4.07 8.08 -0.10
N ASN A 147 3.03 7.45 0.43
CA ASN A 147 2.79 6.01 0.26
C ASN A 147 2.34 5.64 -1.16
N ASN A 148 1.84 6.61 -1.94
CA ASN A 148 1.38 6.42 -3.32
C ASN A 148 2.24 7.21 -4.31
N ARG A 149 3.55 7.36 -4.01
CA ARG A 149 4.48 8.19 -4.78
C ARG A 149 4.46 7.87 -6.28
N GLU A 150 4.49 6.59 -6.64
CA GLU A 150 4.48 6.16 -8.04
C GLU A 150 3.20 6.55 -8.75
N ARG A 151 2.04 6.33 -8.10
CA ARG A 151 0.74 6.70 -8.64
C ARG A 151 0.60 8.22 -8.82
N VAL A 152 1.12 8.99 -7.87
CA VAL A 152 1.16 10.46 -7.97
C VAL A 152 2.06 10.88 -9.13
N ALA A 153 3.25 10.28 -9.24
CA ALA A 153 4.20 10.55 -10.32
C ALA A 153 3.62 10.19 -11.70
N GLU A 154 2.97 9.03 -11.82
CA GLU A 154 2.34 8.58 -13.06
C GLU A 154 1.21 9.54 -13.49
N LYS A 155 0.35 9.94 -12.55
CA LYS A 155 -0.70 10.94 -12.81
C LYS A 155 -0.10 12.27 -13.27
N ALA A 156 0.98 12.72 -12.62
CA ALA A 156 1.70 13.94 -13.00
C ALA A 156 2.33 13.82 -14.40
N ARG A 157 2.98 12.68 -14.73
CA ARG A 157 3.51 12.39 -16.07
C ARG A 157 2.41 12.43 -17.13
N ARG A 158 1.29 11.77 -16.88
CA ARG A 158 0.13 11.74 -17.79
C ARG A 158 -0.49 13.11 -17.98
N TYR A 159 -0.53 13.93 -16.92
CA TYR A 159 -0.98 15.31 -17.01
C TYR A 159 -0.02 16.12 -17.88
N TYR A 160 1.28 16.07 -17.60
CA TYR A 160 2.31 16.78 -18.36
C TYR A 160 2.25 16.41 -19.85
N HIS A 161 2.27 15.13 -20.20
CA HIS A 161 2.24 14.67 -21.59
C HIS A 161 1.03 15.22 -22.35
N ARG A 162 -0.17 15.15 -21.74
CA ARG A 162 -1.41 15.68 -22.35
C ARG A 162 -1.50 17.20 -22.39
N ASN A 163 -0.67 17.90 -21.62
CA ASN A 163 -0.73 19.36 -21.46
C ASN A 163 0.66 19.98 -21.69
N THR A 164 1.47 19.38 -22.57
CA THR A 164 2.89 19.73 -22.73
C THR A 164 3.06 21.21 -23.07
N GLU A 165 2.26 21.72 -24.00
CA GLU A 165 2.25 23.13 -24.41
C GLU A 165 1.90 24.06 -23.24
N LYS A 166 0.77 23.79 -22.56
CA LYS A 166 0.34 24.57 -21.39
C LYS A 166 1.41 24.59 -20.28
N CYS A 167 2.10 23.47 -20.05
CA CYS A 167 3.19 23.41 -19.07
C CYS A 167 4.39 24.27 -19.51
N ARG A 168 4.76 24.25 -20.79
CA ARG A 168 5.83 25.08 -21.35
C ARG A 168 5.49 26.56 -21.27
N ASP A 169 4.28 26.96 -21.67
CA ASP A 169 3.82 28.34 -21.62
C ASP A 169 3.81 28.89 -20.19
N SER A 170 3.33 28.07 -19.24
CA SER A 170 3.33 28.43 -17.82
C SER A 170 4.76 28.67 -17.31
N TYR A 171 5.72 27.85 -17.75
CA TYR A 171 7.13 28.02 -17.40
C TYR A 171 7.75 29.28 -18.02
N VAL A 172 7.43 29.57 -19.29
CA VAL A 172 7.88 30.80 -19.96
C VAL A 172 7.32 32.03 -19.25
N ARG A 173 6.02 32.05 -18.96
CA ARG A 173 5.37 33.14 -18.21
C ARG A 173 5.99 33.35 -16.84
N TRP A 174 6.26 32.26 -16.11
CA TRP A 174 6.95 32.34 -14.81
C TRP A 174 8.35 32.98 -14.93
N ARG A 175 9.14 32.59 -15.94
CA ARG A 175 10.47 33.18 -16.18
C ARG A 175 10.42 34.64 -16.60
N GLN A 176 9.38 35.05 -17.32
CA GLN A 176 9.19 36.45 -17.74
C GLN A 176 8.66 37.33 -16.60
N ALA A 177 7.78 36.79 -15.75
CA ALA A 177 7.22 37.52 -14.62
C ALA A 177 8.26 37.86 -13.55
N ASP A 178 9.26 36.98 -13.36
CA ASP A 178 10.33 37.19 -12.38
C ASP A 178 11.69 36.65 -12.91
N PRO A 179 12.34 37.40 -13.82
CA PRO A 179 13.58 36.98 -14.45
C PRO A 179 14.76 36.94 -13.48
N GLU A 180 14.76 37.79 -12.44
CA GLU A 180 15.83 37.79 -11.44
C GLU A 180 15.81 36.53 -10.59
N LYS A 181 14.62 36.11 -10.12
CA LYS A 181 14.47 34.86 -9.39
C LYS A 181 14.81 33.65 -10.25
N ALA A 182 14.41 33.65 -11.51
CA ALA A 182 14.81 32.60 -12.45
C ALA A 182 16.34 32.53 -12.60
N ARG A 183 17.02 33.67 -12.81
CA ARG A 183 18.48 33.75 -12.87
C ARG A 183 19.15 33.32 -11.56
N ALA A 184 18.58 33.67 -10.41
CA ALA A 184 19.09 33.26 -9.11
C ALA A 184 19.01 31.72 -8.92
N ILE A 185 17.90 31.11 -9.34
CA ILE A 185 17.74 29.64 -9.36
C ILE A 185 18.78 29.00 -10.28
N ASP A 186 18.95 29.54 -11.51
CA ASP A 186 19.94 29.05 -12.47
C ASP A 186 21.37 29.17 -11.91
N ARG A 187 21.71 30.29 -11.26
CA ARG A 187 23.01 30.48 -10.59
C ARG A 187 23.23 29.44 -9.49
N LYS A 188 22.25 29.23 -8.61
CA LYS A 188 22.34 28.23 -7.53
C LYS A 188 22.50 26.81 -8.08
N SER A 189 21.75 26.47 -9.14
CA SER A 189 21.87 25.18 -9.82
C SER A 189 23.26 24.98 -10.44
N ARG A 190 23.76 25.98 -11.17
CA ARG A 190 25.11 25.97 -11.76
C ARG A 190 26.21 25.85 -10.70
N SER A 191 26.09 26.57 -9.58
CA SER A 191 27.04 26.48 -8.46
C SER A 191 27.12 25.07 -7.88
N LYS A 192 25.96 24.43 -7.61
CA LYS A 192 25.92 23.06 -7.10
C LYS A 192 26.52 22.05 -8.07
N ARG A 193 26.25 22.20 -9.38
CA ARG A 193 26.84 21.33 -10.40
C ARG A 193 28.36 21.48 -10.49
N ARG A 194 28.89 22.70 -10.31
CA ARG A 194 30.34 22.97 -10.31
C ARG A 194 31.09 22.35 -9.13
N GLN A 195 30.41 22.07 -8.02
CA GLN A 195 31.02 21.42 -6.85
C GLN A 195 31.08 19.88 -6.97
N ARG A 196 30.43 19.32 -8.00
CA ARG A 196 30.31 17.88 -8.20
C ARG A 196 31.19 17.45 -9.36
N ALA A 197 32.39 16.96 -9.07
CA ALA A 197 33.37 16.55 -10.08
C ALA A 197 32.78 15.51 -11.06
N GLU A 198 32.01 14.56 -10.56
CA GLU A 198 31.32 13.53 -11.34
C GLU A 198 30.35 14.14 -12.36
N VAL A 199 29.60 15.19 -11.97
CA VAL A 199 28.67 15.89 -12.88
C VAL A 199 29.46 16.64 -13.95
N ARG A 200 30.59 17.25 -13.59
CA ARG A 200 31.42 18.00 -14.52
C ARG A 200 32.08 17.08 -15.55
N VAL A 201 32.61 15.94 -15.11
CA VAL A 201 33.19 14.91 -15.98
C VAL A 201 32.12 14.35 -16.92
N HIS A 202 30.95 13.99 -16.37
CA HIS A 202 29.83 13.51 -17.14
C HIS A 202 29.40 14.52 -18.22
N ASP A 203 29.23 15.79 -17.86
CA ASP A 203 28.86 16.85 -18.80
C ASP A 203 29.93 17.05 -19.88
N SER A 204 31.20 17.02 -19.51
CA SER A 204 32.34 17.17 -20.42
C SER A 204 32.37 16.06 -21.47
N VAL A 205 32.31 14.79 -21.04
CA VAL A 205 32.23 13.61 -21.92
C VAL A 205 30.97 13.66 -22.78
N GLY A 206 29.81 13.93 -22.18
CA GLY A 206 28.53 14.00 -22.89
C GLY A 206 28.50 15.08 -23.97
N ASN A 207 29.08 16.25 -23.70
CA ASN A 207 29.16 17.32 -24.69
C ASN A 207 30.11 16.97 -25.84
N ARG A 208 31.26 16.34 -25.55
CA ARG A 208 32.22 15.93 -26.58
C ARG A 208 31.68 14.80 -27.46
N ILE A 209 31.07 13.77 -26.89
CA ILE A 209 30.41 12.69 -27.65
C ILE A 209 29.28 13.25 -28.53
N ARG A 210 28.51 14.24 -28.02
CA ARG A 210 27.48 14.90 -28.84
C ARG A 210 28.10 15.61 -30.05
N GLY A 211 29.27 16.23 -29.88
CA GLY A 211 30.02 16.83 -30.98
C GLY A 211 30.59 15.81 -31.97
N SER A 212 30.90 14.59 -31.51
CA SER A 212 31.35 13.48 -32.38
C SER A 212 30.25 12.87 -33.23
N LEU A 213 29.00 12.95 -32.79
CA LEU A 213 27.85 12.31 -33.44
C LEU A 213 27.04 13.31 -34.26
N ARG A 214 27.26 13.33 -35.58
CA ARG A 214 26.55 14.25 -36.50
C ARG A 214 25.03 14.05 -36.50
N ALA A 215 24.57 12.81 -36.36
CA ALA A 215 23.15 12.46 -36.33
C ALA A 215 22.50 12.59 -34.94
N GLY A 216 23.28 12.86 -33.88
CA GLY A 216 22.79 12.84 -32.50
C GLY A 216 22.91 11.48 -31.82
N LYS A 217 22.28 11.33 -30.64
CA LYS A 217 22.40 10.15 -29.75
C LYS A 217 21.11 9.34 -29.63
N ASP A 218 20.07 9.62 -30.42
CA ASP A 218 18.77 8.95 -30.36
C ASP A 218 18.21 8.69 -28.95
N TRP A 219 18.31 9.70 -28.08
CA TRP A 219 17.87 9.66 -26.68
C TRP A 219 18.62 8.67 -25.77
N ILE A 220 19.67 8.01 -26.26
CA ILE A 220 20.53 7.10 -25.50
C ILE A 220 21.36 7.92 -24.49
N ALA A 221 21.46 7.44 -23.25
CA ALA A 221 22.28 8.10 -22.24
C ALA A 221 23.76 8.01 -22.61
N THR A 222 24.56 8.99 -22.17
CA THR A 222 25.94 9.11 -22.64
C THR A 222 26.81 7.89 -22.31
N PHE A 223 26.67 7.36 -21.09
CA PHE A 223 27.44 6.18 -20.67
C PHE A 223 26.80 4.85 -21.10
N ASP A 224 25.55 4.84 -21.57
CA ASP A 224 24.95 3.65 -22.20
C ASP A 224 25.53 3.39 -23.61
N LEU A 225 26.18 4.40 -24.21
CA LEU A 225 26.93 4.27 -25.46
C LEU A 225 28.31 3.63 -25.29
N LEU A 226 28.79 3.51 -24.06
CA LEU A 226 30.16 3.14 -23.72
C LEU A 226 30.18 1.81 -22.96
N ASP A 227 31.31 1.10 -23.03
CA ASP A 227 31.46 -0.20 -22.37
C ASP A 227 31.91 -0.07 -20.89
N TYR A 228 31.68 1.11 -20.29
CA TYR A 228 32.06 1.42 -18.91
C TYR A 228 31.16 2.51 -18.33
N THR A 229 31.13 2.57 -17.01
CA THR A 229 30.39 3.53 -16.19
C THR A 229 31.19 4.80 -15.91
N LEU A 230 30.50 5.86 -15.47
CA LEU A 230 31.16 7.11 -15.04
C LEU A 230 32.17 6.87 -13.92
N ASP A 231 31.86 5.99 -12.97
CA ASP A 231 32.72 5.70 -11.83
C ASP A 231 33.99 4.97 -12.26
N GLU A 232 33.90 4.05 -13.22
CA GLU A 232 35.06 3.38 -13.82
C GLU A 232 35.96 4.37 -14.58
N LEU A 233 35.37 5.31 -15.33
CA LEU A 233 36.14 6.38 -15.98
C LEU A 233 36.86 7.26 -14.96
N MET A 234 36.18 7.68 -13.90
CA MET A 234 36.80 8.51 -12.87
C MET A 234 37.95 7.77 -12.21
N THR A 235 37.74 6.51 -11.79
CA THR A 235 38.79 5.66 -11.22
C THR A 235 39.99 5.51 -12.16
N HIS A 236 39.72 5.30 -13.47
CA HIS A 236 40.76 5.19 -14.50
C HIS A 236 41.56 6.48 -14.72
N LEU A 237 40.94 7.65 -14.57
CA LEU A 237 41.64 8.94 -14.70
C LEU A 237 42.44 9.26 -13.43
N GLU A 238 41.86 9.02 -12.26
CA GLU A 238 42.48 9.32 -10.96
C GLU A 238 43.77 8.52 -10.74
N ARG A 239 43.81 7.25 -11.14
CA ARG A 239 45.04 6.44 -11.08
C ARG A 239 46.19 6.98 -11.94
N GLN A 240 45.91 7.87 -12.89
CA GLN A 240 46.89 8.50 -13.78
C GLN A 240 47.24 9.94 -13.36
N PHE A 241 46.69 10.44 -12.24
CA PHE A 241 46.97 11.79 -11.77
C PHE A 241 48.44 11.98 -11.43
N VAL A 242 49.02 13.06 -11.96
CA VAL A 242 50.37 13.51 -11.61
C VAL A 242 50.31 14.57 -10.52
N LYS A 243 51.48 14.93 -9.97
CA LYS A 243 51.61 15.91 -8.87
C LYS A 243 50.78 17.17 -9.15
N GLY A 244 49.86 17.46 -8.22
CA GLY A 244 49.00 18.65 -8.25
C GLY A 244 47.63 18.45 -8.93
N MET A 245 47.37 17.32 -9.58
CA MET A 245 46.04 17.01 -10.13
C MET A 245 45.11 16.50 -9.04
N SER A 246 43.88 17.01 -9.02
CA SER A 246 42.79 16.49 -8.21
C SER A 246 41.45 16.69 -8.89
N TRP A 247 40.39 16.15 -8.32
CA TRP A 247 39.04 16.41 -8.80
C TRP A 247 38.57 17.85 -8.56
N ASP A 248 39.10 18.52 -7.53
CA ASP A 248 38.76 19.90 -7.19
C ASP A 248 39.22 20.88 -8.26
N ASN A 249 40.41 20.64 -8.83
CA ASN A 249 40.96 21.45 -9.91
C ASN A 249 40.69 20.89 -11.31
N TYR A 250 39.72 19.96 -11.46
CA TYR A 250 39.23 19.59 -12.78
C TYR A 250 38.90 20.86 -13.58
N GLY A 251 39.26 20.93 -14.86
CA GLY A 251 39.22 22.15 -15.66
C GLY A 251 40.56 22.90 -15.75
N GLU A 252 41.46 22.75 -14.78
CA GLU A 252 42.89 23.07 -14.96
C GLU A 252 43.60 21.95 -15.73
N TRP A 253 43.07 20.74 -15.65
CA TRP A 253 43.42 19.60 -16.50
C TRP A 253 42.21 19.12 -17.30
N HIS A 254 42.49 18.47 -18.43
CA HIS A 254 41.52 17.99 -19.40
C HIS A 254 41.60 16.47 -19.56
N ILE A 255 40.49 15.88 -20.03
CA ILE A 255 40.48 14.51 -20.54
C ILE A 255 40.98 14.55 -21.99
N ASP A 256 42.15 13.99 -22.21
CA ASP A 256 42.81 13.88 -23.51
C ASP A 256 42.61 12.49 -24.11
N HIS A 257 42.62 12.45 -25.44
CA HIS A 257 42.63 11.19 -26.18
C HIS A 257 44.08 10.91 -26.63
N ILE A 258 44.63 9.76 -26.26
CA ILE A 258 45.99 9.36 -26.63
C ILE A 258 46.10 9.32 -28.17
N THR A 259 45.20 8.58 -28.81
CA THR A 259 44.88 8.70 -30.23
C THR A 259 43.84 9.80 -30.39
N PRO A 260 44.16 10.93 -31.05
CA PRO A 260 43.26 12.07 -31.16
C PRO A 260 41.91 11.69 -31.75
N LEU A 261 40.85 12.33 -31.24
CA LEU A 261 39.48 12.11 -31.73
C LEU A 261 39.34 12.40 -33.24
N SER A 262 40.15 13.30 -33.79
CA SER A 262 40.18 13.61 -35.22
C SER A 262 40.71 12.47 -36.11
N SER A 263 41.32 11.44 -35.53
CA SER A 263 41.80 10.26 -36.24
C SER A 263 40.72 9.20 -36.45
N PHE A 264 39.51 9.41 -35.93
CA PHE A 264 38.39 8.48 -36.02
C PHE A 264 37.28 9.08 -36.91
N THR A 265 36.63 8.22 -37.68
CA THR A 265 35.47 8.51 -38.54
C THR A 265 34.22 7.89 -37.92
N ILE A 266 33.60 8.63 -36.99
CA ILE A 266 32.41 8.16 -36.28
C ILE A 266 31.15 8.48 -37.08
N SER A 267 30.45 7.43 -37.51
CA SER A 267 29.24 7.50 -38.34
C SER A 267 27.93 7.46 -37.55
N GLY A 268 27.93 6.90 -36.33
CA GLY A 268 26.73 6.75 -35.52
C GLY A 268 26.98 6.19 -34.11
N VAL A 269 25.89 5.92 -33.40
CA VAL A 269 25.91 5.41 -32.01
C VAL A 269 26.43 3.97 -31.90
N ASP A 270 26.19 3.15 -32.92
CA ASP A 270 26.63 1.75 -32.98
C ASP A 270 28.00 1.57 -33.63
N ASP A 271 28.69 2.67 -33.97
CA ASP A 271 29.98 2.64 -34.65
C ASP A 271 31.09 2.13 -33.72
N PRO A 272 31.83 1.05 -34.07
CA PRO A 272 32.96 0.59 -33.28
C PRO A 272 34.04 1.67 -33.09
N GLU A 273 34.19 2.62 -34.01
CA GLU A 273 35.15 3.71 -33.89
C GLU A 273 34.80 4.68 -32.75
N LEU A 274 33.51 4.84 -32.42
CA LEU A 274 33.09 5.61 -31.25
C LEU A 274 33.64 4.98 -29.97
N ARG A 275 33.45 3.66 -29.82
CA ARG A 275 33.94 2.91 -28.64
C ARG A 275 35.46 2.90 -28.57
N ARG A 276 36.14 2.78 -29.72
CA ARG A 276 37.62 2.87 -29.78
C ARG A 276 38.14 4.25 -29.43
N ALA A 277 37.51 5.32 -29.91
CA ALA A 277 37.91 6.69 -29.59
C ALA A 277 37.72 6.99 -28.09
N TRP A 278 36.65 6.46 -27.50
CA TRP A 278 36.27 6.72 -26.11
C TRP A 278 36.61 5.60 -25.13
N CYS A 279 37.36 4.56 -25.51
CA CYS A 279 37.74 3.50 -24.58
C CYS A 279 38.67 4.02 -23.49
N LEU A 280 38.60 3.43 -22.30
CA LEU A 280 39.41 3.88 -21.15
C LEU A 280 40.90 3.95 -21.50
N THR A 281 41.44 2.93 -22.19
CA THR A 281 42.87 2.90 -22.57
C THR A 281 43.28 4.02 -23.51
N ASN A 282 42.33 4.65 -24.23
CA ASN A 282 42.60 5.83 -25.06
C ASN A 282 42.43 7.16 -24.31
N LEU A 283 41.92 7.16 -23.07
CA LEU A 283 41.65 8.37 -22.29
C LEU A 283 42.68 8.55 -21.16
N ARG A 284 43.19 9.78 -21.02
CA ARG A 284 44.12 10.15 -19.94
C ARG A 284 43.86 11.56 -19.41
N PRO A 285 44.22 11.84 -18.15
CA PRO A 285 44.32 13.22 -17.68
C PRO A 285 45.58 13.87 -18.25
N ILE A 286 45.47 15.13 -18.63
CA ILE A 286 46.62 15.97 -19.00
C ILE A 286 46.34 17.42 -18.60
N TRP A 287 47.33 18.19 -18.20
CA TRP A 287 47.13 19.61 -17.90
C TRP A 287 46.58 20.35 -19.13
N ALA A 288 45.65 21.27 -18.92
CA ALA A 288 44.95 21.96 -20.00
C ALA A 288 45.92 22.65 -20.96
N ARG A 289 46.94 23.31 -20.40
CA ARG A 289 48.02 23.97 -21.17
C ARG A 289 48.78 23.00 -22.09
N ASP A 290 49.03 21.78 -21.61
CA ASP A 290 49.79 20.77 -22.34
C ASP A 290 48.90 20.15 -23.42
N ASN A 291 47.61 19.94 -23.13
CA ASN A 291 46.62 19.48 -24.12
C ASN A 291 46.50 20.46 -25.30
N LEU A 292 46.38 21.76 -24.98
CA LEU A 292 46.25 22.82 -25.98
C LEU A 292 47.50 22.92 -26.86
N SER A 293 48.67 22.70 -26.27
CA SER A 293 49.95 22.65 -26.99
C SER A 293 50.09 21.40 -27.87
N LYS A 294 49.65 20.24 -27.36
CA LYS A 294 49.65 18.95 -28.08
C LYS A 294 48.78 18.99 -29.35
N ARG A 295 47.61 19.65 -29.29
CA ARG A 295 46.59 19.61 -30.35
C ARG A 295 46.25 18.16 -30.75
N CYS A 296 46.24 17.84 -32.04
CA CYS A 296 45.97 16.50 -32.58
C CYS A 296 47.24 15.68 -32.83
N LYS A 297 48.37 15.97 -32.17
CA LYS A 297 49.60 15.20 -32.36
C LYS A 297 49.58 13.94 -31.49
N ILE A 298 50.00 12.81 -32.07
CA ILE A 298 50.26 11.59 -31.29
C ILE A 298 51.64 11.76 -30.64
N THR A 299 51.66 11.85 -29.31
CA THR A 299 52.89 11.92 -28.53
C THR A 299 53.29 10.50 -28.16
N HIS A 300 54.26 9.92 -28.85
CA HIS A 300 54.91 8.71 -28.39
C HIS A 300 55.82 9.07 -27.20
N LEU A 301 55.67 8.37 -26.08
CA LEU A 301 56.72 8.36 -25.07
C LEU A 301 57.91 7.64 -25.71
N LEU A 302 59.04 8.35 -25.88
CA LEU A 302 60.33 7.72 -26.13
C LEU A 302 60.78 6.97 -24.88
#